data_AF-A0A9X5UFY1-F1
#
_entry.id   AF-A0A9X5UFY1-F1
#
_cell.length_a   1.000
_cell.length_b   1.000
_cell.length_c   1.000
_cell.angle_alpha   90.00
_cell.angle_beta   90.00
_cell.angle_gamma   90.00
#
_symmetry.space_group_name_H-M   'P 1'
#
loop_
_entity.id
_entity.type
_entity.pdbx_description
1 polymer ?
#
loop_
_entity_poly.entity_id
_entity_poly.type
_entity_poly.pdbx_seq_one_letter_code
_entity_poly.pdbx_strand_id
1 'polypeptide(L)' 'MNEHTQEQRQAFDRLRRVRTEALEHARRTQELALERRDLIRALIAEGFSQADVARELGVTRQAVQKMLAC' A
#
# COMPACT_ATOMS: atom_id res chain seq x y z
N MET A 1 -13.54 3.61 43.32
CA MET A 1 -13.98 3.50 41.90
C MET A 1 -13.17 4.53 41.12
N ASN A 2 -12.36 4.14 40.11
CA ASN A 2 -12.05 4.94 38.90
C ASN A 2 -10.72 4.63 38.18
N GLU A 3 -9.75 3.90 38.74
CA GLU A 3 -8.45 3.69 38.04
C GLU A 3 -8.56 2.74 36.84
N HIS A 4 -9.22 1.59 37.00
CA HIS A 4 -9.45 0.66 35.88
C HIS A 4 -10.23 1.29 34.71
N THR A 5 -11.16 2.21 35.00
CA THR A 5 -11.94 2.91 33.96
C THR A 5 -11.08 3.95 33.22
N GLN A 6 -10.12 4.58 33.89
CA GLN A 6 -9.18 5.52 33.26
C GLN A 6 -8.17 4.79 32.38
N GLU A 7 -7.59 3.68 32.86
CA GLU A 7 -6.66 2.85 32.08
C GLU A 7 -7.34 2.27 30.83
N GLN A 8 -8.56 1.76 30.97
CA GLN A 8 -9.37 1.29 29.85
C GLN A 8 -9.62 2.41 28.83
N ARG A 9 -9.98 3.61 29.29
CA ARG A 9 -10.20 4.77 28.41
C ARG A 9 -8.93 5.15 27.63
N GLN A 10 -7.78 5.18 28.30
CA GLN A 10 -6.50 5.45 27.66
C GLN A 10 -6.12 4.38 26.61
N ALA A 11 -6.39 3.10 26.91
CA ALA A 11 -6.17 2.01 25.96
C ALA A 11 -7.04 2.17 24.71
N PHE A 12 -8.32 2.52 24.86
CA PHE A 12 -9.20 2.80 23.73
C PHE A 12 -8.77 4.04 22.94
N ASP A 13 -8.29 5.10 23.60
CA ASP A 13 -7.77 6.28 22.92
C ASP A 13 -6.50 5.99 22.11
N ARG A 14 -5.63 5.11 22.63
CA ARG A 14 -4.48 4.59 21.87
C ARG A 14 -4.95 3.74 20.69
N LEU A 15 -5.91 2.84 20.89
CA LEU A 15 -6.45 1.98 19.83
C LEU A 15 -7.07 2.80 18.69
N ARG A 16 -7.84 3.85 19.01
CA ARG A 16 -8.41 4.75 17.99
C ARG A 16 -7.34 5.44 17.16
N ARG A 17 -6.27 5.91 17.81
CA ARG A 17 -5.13 6.54 17.13
C ARG A 17 -4.43 5.56 16.18
N VAL A 18 -4.06 4.38 16.66
CA VAL A 18 -3.43 3.33 15.84
C VAL A 18 -4.33 2.92 14.67
N ARG A 19 -5.63 2.72 14.90
CA ARG A 19 -6.58 2.39 13.84
C ARG A 19 -6.64 3.48 12.77
N THR A 20 -6.69 4.75 13.19
CA THR A 20 -6.74 5.88 12.25
C THR A 20 -5.48 5.94 11.40
N GLU A 21 -4.31 5.80 12.03
CA GLU A 21 -3.03 5.75 11.31
C GLU A 21 -2.96 4.58 10.33
N ALA A 22 -3.40 3.38 10.74
CA ALA A 22 -3.46 2.21 9.86
C ALA A 22 -4.37 2.43 8.65
N LEU A 23 -5.51 3.11 8.81
CA LEU A 23 -6.41 3.44 7.71
C LEU A 23 -5.78 4.43 6.73
N GLU A 24 -5.07 5.45 7.22
CA GLU A 24 -4.36 6.39 6.35
C GLU A 24 -3.24 5.71 5.57
N HIS A 25 -2.45 4.84 6.22
CA HIS A 25 -1.43 4.05 5.53
C HIS A 25 -2.02 3.10 4.49
N ALA A 26 -3.17 2.47 4.80
CA ALA A 26 -3.88 1.61 3.85
C ALA A 26 -4.36 2.40 2.63
N ARG A 27 -4.96 3.58 2.85
CA ARG A 27 -5.39 4.49 1.77
C ARG A 27 -4.19 4.88 0.90
N ARG A 28 -3.08 5.29 1.51
CA ARG A 28 -1.87 5.69 0.79
C ARG A 28 -1.27 4.53 -0.01
N THR A 29 -1.26 3.34 0.56
CA THR A 29 -0.81 2.11 -0.12
C THR A 29 -1.67 1.83 -1.35
N GLN A 30 -2.99 2.00 -1.26
CA GLN A 30 -3.90 1.82 -2.39
C GLN A 30 -3.64 2.85 -3.49
N GLU A 31 -3.48 4.12 -3.15
CA GLU A 31 -3.16 5.19 -4.11
C GLU A 31 -1.86 4.90 -4.87
N LEU A 32 -0.79 4.57 -4.13
CA LEU A 32 0.50 4.25 -4.73
C LEU A 32 0.44 2.97 -5.58
N ALA A 33 -0.39 2.00 -5.19
CA ALA A 33 -0.59 0.80 -6.00
C ALA A 33 -1.26 1.10 -7.34
N LEU A 34 -2.26 2.00 -7.35
CA LEU A 34 -2.92 2.46 -8.57
C LEU A 34 -1.95 3.26 -9.44
N GLU A 35 -1.26 4.24 -8.87
CA GLU A 35 -0.27 5.06 -9.57
C GLU A 35 0.83 4.19 -10.20
N ARG A 36 1.39 3.25 -9.44
CA ARG A 36 2.37 2.28 -9.97
C ARG A 36 1.82 1.48 -11.14
N ARG A 37 0.56 1.01 -11.06
CA ARG A 37 -0.07 0.24 -12.14
C ARG A 37 -0.21 1.08 -13.40
N ASP A 38 -0.62 2.33 -13.26
CA ASP A 38 -0.79 3.25 -14.39
C ASP A 38 0.56 3.58 -15.04
N LEU A 39 1.61 3.80 -14.24
CA LEU A 39 2.98 3.98 -14.74
C LEU A 39 3.50 2.76 -15.52
N ILE A 40 3.30 1.54 -14.99
CA ILE A 40 3.68 0.31 -15.70
C ILE A 40 2.92 0.19 -17.02
N ARG A 41 1.62 0.53 -17.05
CA ARG A 41 0.82 0.51 -18.28
C ARG A 41 1.31 1.53 -19.31
N ALA A 42 1.69 2.73 -18.87
CA ALA A 42 2.24 3.77 -19.74
C ALA A 42 3.53 3.29 -20.41
N LEU A 43 4.47 2.72 -19.63
CA LEU A 43 5.71 2.15 -20.19
C LEU A 43 5.43 1.04 -21.20
N ILE A 44 4.46 0.17 -20.93
CA ILE A 44 4.06 -0.88 -21.88
C ILE A 44 3.49 -0.27 -23.17
N ALA A 45 2.70 0.80 -23.06
CA ALA A 45 2.16 1.52 -24.23
C ALA A 45 3.25 2.20 -25.06
N GLU A 46 4.35 2.62 -24.43
CA GLU A 46 5.55 3.15 -25.09
C GLU A 46 6.42 2.06 -25.75
N GLY A 47 6.07 0.78 -25.58
CA GLY A 47 6.72 -0.35 -26.25
C GLY A 47 7.64 -1.18 -25.35
N PHE A 48 7.76 -0.87 -24.06
CA PHE A 48 8.52 -1.71 -23.13
C PHE A 48 7.77 -3.02 -22.86
N SER A 49 8.48 -4.14 -22.85
CA SER A 49 7.88 -5.40 -22.39
C SER A 49 7.80 -5.45 -20.86
N GLN A 50 6.91 -6.29 -20.30
CA GLN A 50 6.89 -6.53 -18.85
C GLN A 50 8.23 -7.06 -18.32
N ALA A 51 9.01 -7.76 -19.15
CA ALA A 51 10.33 -8.23 -18.76
C ALA A 51 11.35 -7.09 -18.67
N ASP A 52 11.23 -6.06 -19.51
CA ASP A 52 12.08 -4.87 -19.45
C ASP A 52 11.77 -4.06 -18.21
N VAL A 53 10.49 -3.81 -17.94
CA VAL A 53 10.05 -3.14 -16.70
C VAL A 53 10.53 -3.90 -15.47
N ALA A 54 10.42 -5.23 -15.46
CA ALA A 54 10.87 -6.05 -14.34
C ALA A 54 12.38 -5.94 -14.11
N ARG A 55 13.17 -5.99 -15.19
CA ARG A 55 14.62 -5.86 -15.16
C ARG A 55 15.05 -4.51 -14.60
N GLU A 56 14.42 -3.43 -15.06
CA GLU A 56 14.75 -2.07 -14.64
C GLU A 56 14.40 -1.82 -13.16
N LEU A 57 13.27 -2.37 -12.70
CA LEU A 57 12.84 -2.27 -11.30
C LEU A 57 13.57 -3.23 -10.35
N GLY A 58 14.42 -4.13 -10.87
CA GLY A 58 15.10 -5.15 -10.05
C GLY A 58 14.14 -6.18 -9.43
N VAL A 59 13.04 -6.49 -10.11
CA VAL A 59 12.02 -7.45 -9.65
C VAL A 59 11.81 -8.58 -10.67
N THR A 60 11.07 -9.62 -10.27
CA THR A 60 10.71 -10.68 -11.21
C THR A 60 9.58 -10.24 -12.15
N ARG A 61 9.52 -10.82 -13.36
CA ARG A 61 8.38 -10.61 -14.27
C ARG A 61 7.04 -10.95 -13.61
N GLN A 62 7.01 -11.98 -12.77
CA GLN A 62 5.82 -12.37 -12.01
C GLN A 62 5.39 -11.27 -11.02
N ALA A 63 6.32 -10.53 -10.43
CA ALA A 63 5.99 -9.40 -9.57
C ALA A 63 5.27 -8.30 -10.37
N VAL A 64 5.79 -7.94 -11.55
CA VAL A 64 5.13 -6.98 -12.45
C VAL A 64 3.73 -7.46 -12.86
N GLN A 65 3.59 -8.76 -13.18
CA GLN A 65 2.28 -9.34 -13.49
C GLN A 65 1.28 -9.19 -12.34
N LYS A 66 1.71 -9.43 -11.09
CA LYS A 66 0.87 -9.21 -9.90
C LYS A 66 0.50 -7.74 -9.73
N MET A 67 1.45 -6.82 -9.95
CA MET A 67 1.22 -5.37 -9.87
C MET A 67 0.18 -4.89 -10.89
N LEU A 68 0.07 -5.55 -12.04
CA LEU A 68 -0.94 -5.25 -13.06
C LEU A 68 -2.32 -5.88 -12.81
N ALA A 69 -2.37 -6.96 -12.02
CA ALA A 69 -3.58 -7.71 -11.70
C ALA A 69 -4.31 -7.21 -10.43
N CYS A 70 -3.59 -6.49 -9.56
CA CYS A 70 -4.16 -5.72 -8.44
C CYS A 70 -4.86 -4.45 -8.96
#